data_AF-C7ZAZ3-F1
#
_entry.id   AF-C7ZAZ3-F1
#
_cell.length_a   1.000
_cell.length_b   1.000
_cell.length_c   1.000
_cell.angle_alpha   90.00
_cell.angle_beta   90.00
_cell.angle_gamma   90.00
#
_symmetry.space_group_name_H-M   'P 1'
#
loop_
_entity.id
_entity.type
_entity.pdbx_description
1 polymer ?
#
loop_
_entity_poly.entity_id
_entity_poly.type
_entity_poly.pdbx_seq_one_letter_code
_entity_poly.pdbx_strand_id
1 'polypeptide(L)'
;MSTSNGTSANRFLIWGGKGWVAGHLKELLEKQGKEVSSTTVRMEDVAGVAKVLDEIKPTHVLNAAGCTGRPNVDWCEDNKEQTVRSNVIGTLTLADQCAQRGIHCTIFATGCIYQYDEKHPMGGAGFKEEDAPNFVGSFYSMTKGHVEPILASYNNVLILRLRMPVSDDLHPRNFVTKISKYDRVVDIPNSNTILHDLLPGSILLAEHNNTGVFNFTNPGAISHNEVLALFKEIVRPNYTWKNFSLEEQSKVIKAGRSNCKLDTDKLVSKLKEYNYEVPEPDKPEPEPVKKSKTLKAVAWTLINVLATVLIVFTNKAIFSDKSLKHVQLSFATFHFTITWLALYVLSRERFGFFTPQKASFGHTAPLSIAMALNVVFPNLSLAYSSVAFYQIARILMTPSVAAMDYVMYKVTLPLKACLTLIPACIGVGMVSYYDSRPTSNTTIKTTSQLGVMFAFLGVFFSSLYTVWISAFRRRLNMTSMQLLFNQAPISAFMLLYVIPFVDTFPVWGDVSLNRWVLILMSGFFAVLINVSQFFIVAEMGPVTSTVVAHSKTCIIVALGWMSSGRTVADKCVIGLIMALVGIFA
;
A
#
# COMPACT_ATOMS: atom_id res chain seq x y z
N MET A 1 31.79 -14.13 -55.77
CA MET A 1 30.87 -15.25 -55.44
C MET A 1 30.96 -15.50 -53.95
N SER A 2 30.00 -15.00 -53.17
CA SER A 2 29.71 -15.50 -51.82
C SER A 2 28.20 -15.71 -51.75
N THR A 3 27.82 -16.97 -51.70
CA THR A 3 26.45 -17.47 -51.69
C THR A 3 25.69 -16.97 -50.45
N SER A 4 24.75 -16.06 -50.66
CA SER A 4 23.69 -15.79 -49.69
C SER A 4 22.78 -17.01 -49.61
N ASN A 5 23.01 -17.88 -48.62
CA ASN A 5 22.04 -18.91 -48.27
C ASN A 5 20.78 -18.21 -47.75
N GLY A 6 19.80 -18.02 -48.63
CA GLY A 6 18.49 -17.50 -48.29
C GLY A 6 17.75 -18.50 -47.40
N THR A 7 17.85 -18.34 -46.08
CA THR A 7 16.85 -18.89 -45.16
C THR A 7 15.53 -18.20 -45.46
N SER A 8 14.52 -18.97 -45.89
CA SER A 8 13.17 -18.43 -46.06
C SER A 8 12.71 -17.78 -44.76
N ALA A 9 12.19 -16.56 -44.81
CA ALA A 9 11.71 -15.87 -43.62
C ALA A 9 10.69 -16.71 -42.85
N ASN A 10 10.81 -16.74 -41.51
CA ASN A 10 9.89 -17.46 -40.63
C ASN A 10 8.47 -16.91 -40.78
N ARG A 11 7.53 -17.80 -41.10
CA ARG A 11 6.09 -17.55 -41.10
C ARG A 11 5.45 -18.13 -39.86
N PHE A 12 4.78 -17.29 -39.08
CA PHE A 12 4.16 -17.65 -37.82
C PHE A 12 2.65 -17.78 -37.94
N LEU A 13 2.09 -18.85 -37.36
CA LEU A 13 0.66 -19.02 -37.19
C LEU A 13 0.33 -19.13 -35.70
N ILE A 14 -0.46 -18.19 -35.18
CA ILE A 14 -0.90 -18.18 -33.79
C ILE A 14 -2.25 -18.89 -33.68
N TRP A 15 -2.30 -19.94 -32.86
CA TRP A 15 -3.55 -20.60 -32.51
C TRP A 15 -4.26 -19.90 -31.36
N GLY A 16 -5.57 -19.74 -31.48
CA GLY A 16 -6.37 -19.03 -30.49
C GLY A 16 -6.32 -17.51 -30.67
N GLY A 17 -6.36 -17.01 -31.92
CA GLY A 17 -6.11 -15.61 -32.30
C GLY A 17 -6.97 -14.52 -31.64
N LYS A 18 -8.02 -14.86 -30.87
CA LYS A 18 -8.80 -13.93 -30.03
C LYS A 18 -8.44 -14.00 -28.54
N GLY A 19 -7.43 -14.80 -28.20
CA GLY A 19 -6.94 -15.00 -26.84
C GLY A 19 -6.01 -13.88 -26.39
N TRP A 20 -5.89 -13.71 -25.08
CA TRP A 20 -5.09 -12.64 -24.50
C TRP A 20 -3.59 -12.77 -24.82
N VAL A 21 -2.98 -13.93 -24.56
CA VAL A 21 -1.56 -14.19 -24.90
C VAL A 21 -1.34 -14.17 -26.42
N ALA A 22 -2.30 -14.67 -27.20
CA ALA A 22 -2.25 -14.63 -28.66
C ALA A 22 -2.19 -13.19 -29.20
N GLY A 23 -2.93 -12.26 -28.59
CA GLY A 23 -2.89 -10.84 -28.95
C GLY A 23 -1.50 -10.23 -28.73
N HIS A 24 -0.92 -10.46 -27.56
CA HIS A 24 0.44 -10.01 -27.23
C HIS A 24 1.49 -10.57 -28.19
N LEU A 25 1.44 -11.87 -28.49
CA LEU A 25 2.34 -12.51 -29.46
C LEU A 25 2.20 -11.92 -30.86
N LYS A 26 0.95 -11.68 -31.32
CA LYS A 26 0.69 -11.09 -32.63
C LYS A 26 1.30 -9.70 -32.73
N GLU A 27 1.06 -8.85 -31.74
CA GLU A 27 1.60 -7.49 -31.70
C GLU A 27 3.14 -7.49 -31.68
N LEU A 28 3.76 -8.38 -30.91
CA LEU A 28 5.22 -8.51 -30.87
C LEU A 28 5.79 -8.94 -32.22
N LEU A 29 5.20 -9.94 -32.88
CA LEU A 29 5.65 -10.41 -34.19
C LEU A 29 5.46 -9.34 -35.28
N GLU A 30 4.33 -8.63 -35.28
CA GLU A 30 4.07 -7.51 -36.21
C GLU A 30 5.09 -6.38 -36.01
N LYS A 31 5.39 -6.00 -34.76
CA LYS A 31 6.42 -4.99 -34.43
C LYS A 31 7.81 -5.41 -34.89
N GLN A 32 8.11 -6.71 -34.88
CA GLN A 32 9.37 -7.26 -35.38
C GLN A 32 9.40 -7.42 -36.91
N GLY A 33 8.34 -7.02 -37.62
CA GLY A 33 8.22 -7.14 -39.07
C GLY A 33 8.11 -8.59 -39.56
N LYS A 34 7.66 -9.51 -38.71
CA LYS A 34 7.52 -10.94 -39.03
C LYS A 34 6.18 -11.19 -39.73
N GLU A 35 6.17 -12.18 -40.64
CA GLU A 35 4.92 -12.65 -41.25
C GLU A 35 4.14 -13.46 -40.21
N VAL A 36 3.00 -12.93 -39.77
CA VAL A 36 2.17 -13.55 -38.74
C VAL A 36 0.70 -13.60 -39.15
N SER A 37 0.11 -14.77 -39.01
CA SER A 37 -1.32 -15.03 -39.14
C SER A 37 -1.90 -15.59 -37.84
N SER A 38 -3.21 -15.49 -37.65
CA SER A 38 -3.88 -16.01 -36.46
C SER A 38 -5.17 -16.73 -36.82
N THR A 39 -5.48 -17.84 -36.15
CA THR A 39 -6.69 -18.63 -36.39
C THR A 39 -7.52 -18.84 -35.14
N THR A 40 -8.84 -19.01 -35.33
CA THR A 40 -9.79 -19.41 -34.27
C THR A 40 -10.37 -20.80 -34.50
N VAL A 41 -9.82 -21.58 -35.44
CA VAL A 41 -10.21 -22.97 -35.66
C VAL A 41 -10.03 -23.77 -34.37
N ARG A 42 -10.98 -24.67 -34.09
CA ARG A 42 -10.94 -25.53 -32.91
C ARG A 42 -9.86 -26.59 -33.11
N MET A 43 -9.01 -26.80 -32.11
CA MET A 43 -7.87 -27.71 -32.25
C MET A 43 -8.31 -29.17 -32.37
N GLU A 44 -9.48 -29.50 -31.83
CA GLU A 44 -10.09 -30.83 -31.93
C GLU A 44 -10.76 -31.10 -33.29
N ASP A 45 -10.83 -30.12 -34.18
CA ASP A 45 -11.29 -30.27 -35.57
C ASP A 45 -10.08 -30.59 -36.46
N VAL A 46 -9.77 -31.88 -36.60
CA VAL A 46 -8.61 -32.38 -37.36
C VAL A 46 -8.59 -31.85 -38.79
N ALA A 47 -9.74 -31.87 -39.48
CA ALA A 47 -9.85 -31.43 -40.87
C ALA A 47 -9.65 -29.91 -41.00
N GLY A 48 -10.25 -29.14 -40.08
CA GLY A 48 -10.05 -27.70 -40.01
C GLY A 48 -8.59 -27.32 -39.71
N VAL A 49 -7.95 -28.04 -38.78
CA VAL A 49 -6.53 -27.84 -38.44
C VAL A 49 -5.64 -28.08 -39.67
N ALA A 50 -5.80 -29.24 -40.32
CA ALA A 50 -5.06 -29.60 -41.52
C ALA A 50 -5.22 -28.53 -42.61
N LYS A 51 -6.47 -28.15 -42.92
CA LYS A 51 -6.79 -27.14 -43.93
C LYS A 51 -6.07 -25.82 -43.70
N VAL A 52 -6.12 -25.29 -42.47
CA VAL A 52 -5.45 -24.01 -42.14
C VAL A 52 -3.94 -24.12 -42.28
N LEU A 53 -3.34 -25.22 -41.84
CA LEU A 53 -1.89 -25.44 -41.98
C LEU A 53 -1.47 -25.55 -43.46
N ASP A 54 -2.29 -26.20 -44.28
CA ASP A 54 -2.02 -26.40 -45.72
C ASP A 54 -2.22 -25.11 -46.55
N GLU A 55 -3.16 -24.25 -46.14
CA GLU A 55 -3.42 -22.95 -46.78
C GLU A 55 -2.35 -21.91 -46.41
N ILE A 56 -2.04 -21.77 -45.12
CA ILE A 56 -1.11 -20.74 -44.63
C ILE A 56 0.35 -21.16 -44.80
N LYS A 57 0.63 -22.48 -44.76
CA LYS A 57 1.98 -23.05 -44.83
C LYS A 57 2.96 -22.38 -43.86
N PRO A 58 2.63 -22.28 -42.55
CA PRO A 58 3.51 -21.66 -41.58
C PRO A 58 4.77 -22.52 -41.37
N THR A 59 5.85 -21.87 -40.97
CA THR A 59 7.07 -22.57 -40.49
C THR A 59 7.02 -22.82 -38.99
N HIS A 60 6.33 -21.95 -38.26
CA HIS A 60 6.23 -21.97 -36.81
C HIS A 60 4.78 -21.77 -36.39
N VAL A 61 4.28 -22.61 -35.49
CA VAL A 61 2.97 -22.50 -34.86
C VAL A 61 3.14 -22.15 -33.40
N LEU A 62 2.44 -21.11 -32.95
CA LEU A 62 2.39 -20.68 -31.55
C LEU A 62 1.00 -20.98 -30.99
N ASN A 63 0.87 -22.06 -30.22
CA ASN A 63 -0.39 -22.48 -29.63
C ASN A 63 -0.64 -21.79 -28.28
N ALA A 64 -1.40 -20.70 -28.30
CA ALA A 64 -1.90 -20.01 -27.11
C ALA A 64 -3.37 -20.35 -26.79
N ALA A 65 -3.92 -21.41 -27.42
CA ALA A 65 -5.27 -21.86 -27.21
C ALA A 65 -5.37 -22.86 -26.04
N GLY A 66 -6.44 -22.73 -25.25
CA GLY A 66 -6.74 -23.63 -24.15
C GLY A 66 -8.03 -23.24 -23.44
N CYS A 67 -8.73 -24.23 -22.89
CA CYS A 67 -9.90 -24.00 -22.07
C CYS A 67 -9.51 -23.92 -20.60
N THR A 68 -9.65 -22.73 -20.01
CA THR A 68 -9.47 -22.49 -18.57
C THR A 68 -10.80 -22.26 -17.86
N GLY A 69 -11.93 -22.49 -18.54
CA GLY A 69 -13.26 -22.21 -18.02
C GLY A 69 -13.61 -20.72 -17.87
N ARG A 70 -14.88 -20.43 -17.55
CA ARG A 70 -15.35 -19.12 -17.06
C ARG A 70 -16.16 -19.34 -15.77
N PRO A 71 -15.92 -18.57 -14.69
CA PRO A 71 -14.92 -17.50 -14.56
C PRO A 71 -13.48 -18.02 -14.33
N ASN A 72 -13.31 -19.30 -14.00
CA ASN A 72 -12.01 -19.91 -13.67
C ASN A 72 -12.04 -21.44 -13.92
N VAL A 73 -10.98 -22.13 -13.48
CA VAL A 73 -10.79 -23.59 -13.67
C VAL A 73 -11.83 -24.47 -12.97
N ASP A 74 -12.62 -23.94 -12.03
CA ASP A 74 -13.70 -24.69 -11.38
C ASP A 74 -14.75 -25.17 -12.39
N TRP A 75 -14.91 -24.44 -13.51
CA TRP A 75 -15.77 -24.85 -14.63
C TRP A 75 -15.34 -26.20 -15.23
N CYS A 76 -14.05 -26.53 -15.21
CA CYS A 76 -13.52 -27.79 -15.75
C CYS A 76 -13.95 -29.01 -14.91
N GLU A 77 -14.34 -28.83 -13.65
CA GLU A 77 -14.86 -29.92 -12.82
C GLU A 77 -16.23 -30.41 -13.31
N ASP A 78 -17.06 -29.49 -13.82
CA ASP A 78 -18.39 -29.78 -14.34
C ASP A 78 -18.41 -30.07 -15.85
N ASN A 79 -17.34 -29.71 -16.57
CA ASN A 79 -17.26 -29.77 -18.03
C ASN A 79 -16.05 -30.59 -18.48
N LYS A 80 -15.95 -31.82 -17.93
CA LYS A 80 -14.80 -32.71 -18.12
C LYS A 80 -14.60 -33.10 -19.58
N GLU A 81 -15.67 -33.46 -20.28
CA GLU A 81 -15.62 -33.83 -21.71
C GLU A 81 -15.09 -32.68 -22.57
N GLN A 82 -15.63 -31.47 -22.40
CA GLN A 82 -15.18 -30.30 -23.14
C GLN A 82 -13.72 -29.93 -22.79
N THR A 83 -13.32 -30.13 -21.54
CA THR A 83 -11.94 -29.94 -21.10
C THR A 83 -11.02 -30.95 -21.78
N VAL A 84 -11.38 -32.24 -21.85
CA VAL A 84 -10.61 -33.27 -22.57
C VAL A 84 -10.55 -32.95 -24.06
N ARG A 85 -11.67 -32.63 -24.70
CA ARG A 85 -11.72 -32.29 -26.13
C ARG A 85 -10.76 -31.15 -26.48
N SER A 86 -10.79 -30.07 -25.70
CA SER A 86 -9.98 -28.88 -25.99
C SER A 86 -8.52 -28.99 -25.52
N ASN A 87 -8.29 -29.39 -24.27
CA ASN A 87 -6.97 -29.34 -23.66
C ASN A 87 -6.13 -30.60 -23.90
N VAL A 88 -6.75 -31.74 -24.16
CA VAL A 88 -6.09 -33.03 -24.41
C VAL A 88 -6.09 -33.32 -25.91
N ILE A 89 -7.26 -33.66 -26.47
CA ILE A 89 -7.39 -34.10 -27.86
C ILE A 89 -6.91 -32.99 -28.79
N GLY A 90 -7.44 -31.78 -28.64
CA GLY A 90 -7.08 -30.66 -29.51
C GLY A 90 -5.59 -30.34 -29.49
N THR A 91 -4.97 -30.24 -28.31
CA THR A 91 -3.52 -29.95 -28.21
C THR A 91 -2.69 -31.03 -28.91
N LEU A 92 -3.04 -32.31 -28.72
CA LEU A 92 -2.36 -33.43 -29.37
C LEU A 92 -2.58 -33.41 -30.90
N THR A 93 -3.80 -33.17 -31.36
CA THR A 93 -4.12 -33.02 -32.79
C THR A 93 -3.28 -31.94 -33.43
N LEU A 94 -3.14 -30.78 -32.80
CA LEU A 94 -2.35 -29.69 -33.37
C LEU A 94 -0.85 -30.05 -33.43
N ALA A 95 -0.29 -30.61 -32.35
CA ALA A 95 1.10 -31.04 -32.31
C ALA A 95 1.40 -32.08 -33.41
N ASP A 96 0.52 -33.07 -33.55
CA ASP A 96 0.62 -34.13 -34.55
C ASP A 96 0.54 -33.59 -35.99
N GLN A 97 -0.44 -32.73 -36.28
CA GLN A 97 -0.59 -32.12 -37.60
C GLN A 97 0.60 -31.22 -37.97
N CYS A 98 1.22 -30.55 -36.99
CA CYS A 98 2.47 -29.81 -37.19
C CYS A 98 3.64 -30.76 -37.47
N ALA A 99 3.75 -31.86 -36.72
CA ALA A 99 4.83 -32.84 -36.88
C ALA A 99 4.82 -33.50 -38.26
N GLN A 100 3.64 -33.91 -38.75
CA GLN A 100 3.45 -34.49 -40.09
C GLN A 100 3.87 -33.53 -41.22
N ARG A 101 3.94 -32.22 -40.95
CA ARG A 101 4.30 -31.17 -41.92
C ARG A 101 5.68 -30.57 -41.67
N GLY A 102 6.44 -31.07 -40.70
CA GLY A 102 7.74 -30.51 -40.33
C GLY A 102 7.66 -29.08 -39.78
N ILE A 103 6.55 -28.72 -39.13
CA ILE A 103 6.31 -27.38 -38.58
C ILE A 103 6.73 -27.36 -37.12
N HIS A 104 7.52 -26.37 -36.70
CA HIS A 104 7.84 -26.16 -35.29
C HIS A 104 6.58 -25.75 -34.51
N CYS A 105 6.27 -26.41 -33.39
CA CYS A 105 5.07 -26.13 -32.62
C CYS A 105 5.42 -25.74 -31.18
N THR A 106 5.26 -24.46 -30.84
CA THR A 106 5.39 -23.96 -29.48
C THR A 106 4.04 -23.99 -28.78
N ILE A 107 3.97 -24.66 -27.63
CA ILE A 107 2.76 -24.82 -26.82
C ILE A 107 2.92 -24.02 -25.53
N PHE A 108 2.06 -23.00 -25.37
CA PHE A 108 1.94 -22.24 -24.13
C PHE A 108 1.12 -23.06 -23.12
N ALA A 109 1.81 -23.97 -22.43
CA ALA A 109 1.28 -24.89 -21.45
C ALA A 109 1.18 -24.24 -20.05
N THR A 110 1.20 -25.06 -18.99
CA THR A 110 1.00 -24.58 -17.63
C THR A 110 1.94 -25.27 -16.66
N GLY A 111 2.55 -24.47 -15.77
CA GLY A 111 3.28 -24.98 -14.60
C GLY A 111 2.36 -25.25 -13.39
N CYS A 112 1.04 -25.13 -13.54
CA CYS A 112 0.07 -25.41 -12.48
C CYS A 112 -0.17 -26.93 -12.28
N ILE A 113 0.89 -27.72 -12.41
CA ILE A 113 0.92 -29.19 -12.29
C ILE A 113 1.73 -29.66 -11.07
N TYR A 114 2.25 -28.70 -10.29
CA TYR A 114 2.99 -28.93 -9.07
C TYR A 114 2.35 -28.28 -7.84
N GLN A 115 2.66 -28.80 -6.67
CA GLN A 115 2.41 -28.21 -5.36
C GLN A 115 3.65 -28.37 -4.48
N TYR A 116 3.93 -27.40 -3.61
CA TYR A 116 5.02 -27.52 -2.63
C TYR A 116 4.91 -28.83 -1.82
N ASP A 117 6.05 -29.48 -1.59
CA ASP A 117 6.16 -30.74 -0.85
C ASP A 117 7.46 -30.78 -0.04
N GLU A 118 7.82 -31.95 0.52
CA GLU A 118 9.02 -32.11 1.34
C GLU A 118 10.33 -31.88 0.56
N LYS A 119 10.37 -32.22 -0.74
CA LYS A 119 11.56 -32.05 -1.59
C LYS A 119 11.65 -30.63 -2.14
N HIS A 120 10.51 -30.00 -2.37
CA HIS A 120 10.37 -28.64 -2.85
C HIS A 120 9.57 -27.83 -1.83
N PRO A 121 10.13 -27.50 -0.65
CA PRO A 121 9.43 -26.70 0.35
C PRO A 121 9.37 -25.22 -0.07
N MET A 122 8.48 -24.45 0.59
CA MET A 122 8.44 -22.99 0.38
C MET A 122 9.79 -22.36 0.75
N GLY A 123 10.33 -21.54 -0.16
CA GLY A 123 11.67 -20.95 -0.03
C GLY A 123 12.83 -21.87 -0.46
N GLY A 124 12.56 -23.14 -0.78
CA GLY A 124 13.55 -24.13 -1.22
C GLY A 124 13.82 -24.12 -2.73
N ALA A 125 14.30 -25.28 -3.21
CA ALA A 125 14.53 -25.55 -4.62
C ALA A 125 13.21 -25.56 -5.41
N GLY A 126 13.25 -25.03 -6.63
CA GLY A 126 12.10 -25.09 -7.54
C GLY A 126 11.93 -26.48 -8.15
N PHE A 127 10.75 -26.74 -8.73
CA PHE A 127 10.51 -27.92 -9.57
C PHE A 127 11.21 -27.75 -10.92
N LYS A 128 11.95 -28.76 -11.36
CA LYS A 128 12.64 -28.84 -12.65
C LYS A 128 11.73 -29.40 -13.75
N GLU A 129 12.19 -29.34 -14.99
CA GLU A 129 11.46 -29.86 -16.14
C GLU A 129 11.25 -31.38 -16.09
N GLU A 130 12.21 -32.09 -15.51
CA GLU A 130 12.22 -33.55 -15.40
C GLU A 130 11.40 -34.07 -14.21
N ASP A 131 10.98 -33.19 -13.29
CA ASP A 131 10.20 -33.59 -12.12
C ASP A 131 8.79 -34.02 -12.52
N ALA A 132 8.33 -35.15 -11.98
CA ALA A 132 7.00 -35.67 -12.22
C ALA A 132 5.92 -34.74 -11.60
N PRO A 133 4.80 -34.48 -12.30
CA PRO A 133 3.66 -33.74 -11.74
C PRO A 133 3.19 -34.33 -10.42
N ASN A 134 3.06 -33.51 -9.37
CA ASN A 134 2.59 -33.94 -8.05
C ASN A 134 1.25 -33.28 -7.64
N PHE A 135 0.64 -32.44 -8.50
CA PHE A 135 -0.63 -31.77 -8.22
C PHE A 135 -1.76 -32.25 -9.14
N VAL A 136 -2.75 -32.91 -8.55
CA VAL A 136 -3.98 -33.39 -9.21
C VAL A 136 -5.25 -32.76 -8.62
N GLY A 137 -5.12 -31.69 -7.84
CA GLY A 137 -6.23 -31.06 -7.12
C GLY A 137 -7.28 -30.35 -7.99
N SER A 138 -7.10 -30.31 -9.31
CA SER A 138 -8.13 -29.89 -10.27
C SER A 138 -8.08 -30.74 -11.53
N PHE A 139 -9.23 -30.98 -12.16
CA PHE A 139 -9.34 -31.71 -13.42
C PHE A 139 -8.54 -31.03 -14.54
N TYR A 140 -8.49 -29.69 -14.53
CA TYR A 140 -7.63 -28.92 -15.43
C TYR A 140 -6.14 -29.27 -15.25
N SER A 141 -5.62 -29.23 -14.02
CA SER A 141 -4.21 -29.55 -13.75
C SER A 141 -3.89 -31.01 -14.02
N MET A 142 -4.78 -31.92 -13.63
CA MET A 142 -4.64 -33.35 -13.88
C MET A 142 -4.51 -33.63 -15.38
N THR A 143 -5.42 -33.10 -16.21
CA THR A 143 -5.35 -33.31 -17.68
C THR A 143 -4.08 -32.73 -18.28
N LYS A 144 -3.64 -31.54 -17.85
CA LYS A 144 -2.39 -30.93 -18.36
C LYS A 144 -1.14 -31.71 -17.96
N GLY A 145 -1.07 -32.21 -16.72
CA GLY A 145 0.05 -33.03 -16.25
C GLY A 145 0.20 -34.35 -17.01
N HIS A 146 -0.91 -34.98 -17.42
CA HIS A 146 -0.86 -36.23 -18.20
C HIS A 146 -0.52 -36.01 -19.68
N VAL A 147 -0.91 -34.87 -20.25
CA VAL A 147 -0.70 -34.59 -21.69
C VAL A 147 0.72 -34.12 -21.98
N GLU A 148 1.37 -33.46 -21.03
CA GLU A 148 2.71 -32.91 -21.25
C GLU A 148 3.76 -33.98 -21.63
N PRO A 149 3.89 -35.12 -20.92
CA PRO A 149 4.83 -36.17 -21.34
C PRO A 149 4.55 -36.73 -22.74
N ILE A 150 3.28 -36.82 -23.13
CA ILE A 150 2.88 -37.27 -24.48
C ILE A 150 3.32 -36.24 -25.53
N LEU A 151 3.07 -34.95 -25.29
CA LEU A 151 3.53 -33.88 -26.17
C LEU A 151 5.06 -33.80 -26.25
N ALA A 152 5.75 -34.03 -25.14
CA ALA A 152 7.21 -34.02 -25.07
C ALA A 152 7.86 -35.15 -25.90
N SER A 153 7.08 -36.12 -26.36
CA SER A 153 7.55 -37.21 -27.25
C SER A 153 7.68 -36.77 -28.71
N TYR A 154 7.17 -35.58 -29.07
CA TYR A 154 7.32 -35.00 -30.40
C TYR A 154 8.62 -34.19 -30.53
N ASN A 155 9.43 -34.53 -31.53
CA ASN A 155 10.73 -33.88 -31.79
C ASN A 155 10.64 -32.43 -32.31
N ASN A 156 9.44 -31.96 -32.67
CA ASN A 156 9.18 -30.61 -33.20
C ASN A 156 8.44 -29.70 -32.20
N VAL A 157 8.23 -30.15 -30.96
CA VAL A 157 7.39 -29.45 -29.99
C VAL A 157 8.24 -28.77 -28.91
N LEU A 158 7.97 -27.49 -28.68
CA LEU A 158 8.44 -26.71 -27.53
C LEU A 158 7.29 -26.55 -26.54
N ILE A 159 7.50 -26.89 -25.28
CA ILE A 159 6.50 -26.76 -24.22
C ILE A 159 6.96 -25.72 -23.23
N LEU A 160 6.19 -24.64 -23.09
CA LEU A 160 6.47 -23.55 -22.16
C LEU A 160 5.48 -23.62 -21.00
N ARG A 161 5.96 -23.84 -19.76
CA ARG A 161 5.10 -23.94 -18.57
C ARG A 161 4.85 -22.56 -17.96
N LEU A 162 3.78 -21.89 -18.37
CA LEU A 162 3.39 -20.59 -17.82
C LEU A 162 2.72 -20.75 -16.45
N ARG A 163 2.88 -19.76 -15.58
CA ARG A 163 2.13 -19.68 -14.31
C ARG A 163 1.69 -18.26 -14.04
N MET A 164 0.45 -18.09 -13.60
CA MET A 164 -0.10 -16.83 -13.10
C MET A 164 0.36 -15.60 -13.91
N PRO A 165 0.03 -15.53 -15.21
CA PRO A 165 0.57 -14.53 -16.13
C PRO A 165 0.26 -13.09 -15.69
N VAL A 166 1.29 -12.24 -15.74
CA VAL A 166 1.26 -10.81 -15.39
C VAL A 166 1.55 -9.99 -16.64
N SER A 167 0.78 -8.92 -16.85
CA SER A 167 1.03 -7.92 -17.90
C SER A 167 0.91 -6.51 -17.31
N ASP A 168 1.39 -5.54 -18.08
CA ASP A 168 1.22 -4.10 -17.94
C ASP A 168 -0.20 -3.58 -18.26
N ASP A 169 -1.10 -4.43 -18.74
CA ASP A 169 -2.52 -4.12 -18.96
C ASP A 169 -3.42 -4.45 -17.75
N LEU A 170 -4.66 -3.95 -17.73
CA LEU A 170 -5.67 -4.34 -16.73
C LEU A 170 -6.62 -5.43 -17.23
N HIS A 171 -6.13 -6.34 -18.08
CA HIS A 171 -6.96 -7.36 -18.68
C HIS A 171 -7.53 -8.33 -17.60
N PRO A 172 -8.77 -8.82 -17.72
CA PRO A 172 -9.38 -9.71 -16.71
C PRO A 172 -8.64 -11.03 -16.46
N ARG A 173 -7.73 -11.44 -17.37
CA ARG A 173 -6.87 -12.62 -17.20
C ARG A 173 -5.53 -12.32 -16.53
N ASN A 174 -5.15 -11.04 -16.40
CA ASN A 174 -3.94 -10.63 -15.70
C ASN A 174 -4.05 -10.99 -14.22
N PHE A 175 -3.05 -11.70 -13.69
CA PHE A 175 -2.99 -12.12 -12.30
C PHE A 175 -3.21 -10.94 -11.33
N VAL A 176 -2.51 -9.81 -11.53
CA VAL A 176 -2.64 -8.61 -10.69
C VAL A 176 -4.08 -8.09 -10.71
N THR A 177 -4.68 -8.02 -11.89
CA THR A 177 -6.09 -7.58 -12.05
C THR A 177 -7.04 -8.52 -11.32
N LYS A 178 -6.83 -9.84 -11.39
CA LYS A 178 -7.68 -10.83 -10.71
C LYS A 178 -7.59 -10.69 -9.20
N ILE A 179 -6.40 -10.72 -8.64
CA ILE A 179 -6.22 -10.65 -7.18
C ILE A 179 -6.66 -9.30 -6.62
N SER A 180 -6.55 -8.22 -7.40
CA SER A 180 -7.04 -6.90 -6.98
C SER A 180 -8.56 -6.84 -6.76
N LYS A 181 -9.32 -7.76 -7.38
CA LYS A 181 -10.78 -7.85 -7.30
C LYS A 181 -11.28 -8.87 -6.28
N TYR A 182 -10.39 -9.68 -5.71
CA TYR A 182 -10.79 -10.65 -4.70
C TYR A 182 -10.94 -9.96 -3.34
N ASP A 183 -12.00 -10.30 -2.61
CA ASP A 183 -12.21 -9.78 -1.25
C ASP A 183 -11.15 -10.27 -0.27
N ARG A 184 -10.58 -11.46 -0.55
CA ARG A 184 -9.58 -12.14 0.28
C ARG A 184 -8.61 -12.92 -0.59
N VAL A 185 -7.34 -12.98 -0.18
CA VAL A 185 -6.26 -13.71 -0.87
C VAL A 185 -5.50 -14.66 0.07
N VAL A 186 -4.96 -15.75 -0.48
CA VAL A 186 -4.07 -16.65 0.27
C VAL A 186 -2.62 -16.25 -0.01
N ASP A 187 -1.84 -16.08 1.05
CA ASP A 187 -0.47 -15.58 0.93
C ASP A 187 0.53 -16.71 0.78
N ILE A 188 0.65 -17.23 -0.45
CA ILE A 188 1.65 -18.26 -0.79
C ILE A 188 2.52 -17.76 -1.94
N PRO A 189 3.86 -17.81 -1.79
CA PRO A 189 4.80 -17.52 -2.87
C PRO A 189 4.56 -18.41 -4.09
N ASN A 190 4.65 -17.84 -5.28
CA ASN A 190 4.44 -18.55 -6.53
C ASN A 190 5.39 -18.02 -7.60
N SER A 191 5.83 -18.89 -8.51
CA SER A 191 6.46 -18.41 -9.75
C SER A 191 5.41 -17.82 -10.68
N ASN A 192 5.73 -16.67 -11.28
CA ASN A 192 4.86 -15.90 -12.16
C ASN A 192 5.52 -15.72 -13.53
N THR A 193 4.72 -15.67 -14.60
CA THR A 193 5.16 -15.34 -15.96
C THR A 193 4.87 -13.88 -16.24
N ILE A 194 5.87 -13.00 -16.22
CA ILE A 194 5.73 -11.62 -16.69
C ILE A 194 5.77 -11.67 -18.21
N LEU A 195 4.63 -11.40 -18.85
CA LEU A 195 4.47 -11.56 -20.30
C LEU A 195 5.36 -10.61 -21.09
N HIS A 196 5.56 -9.39 -20.59
CA HIS A 196 6.47 -8.40 -21.16
C HIS A 196 7.89 -8.95 -21.29
N ASP A 197 8.37 -9.61 -20.25
CA ASP A 197 9.74 -10.11 -20.16
C ASP A 197 9.94 -11.43 -20.90
N LEU A 198 8.91 -12.28 -20.97
CA LEU A 198 9.10 -13.66 -21.42
C LEU A 198 8.58 -13.92 -22.83
N LEU A 199 7.50 -13.27 -23.29
CA LEU A 199 6.99 -13.53 -24.63
C LEU A 199 8.02 -13.25 -25.75
N PRO A 200 8.88 -12.21 -25.68
CA PRO A 200 9.96 -12.07 -26.66
C PRO A 200 10.93 -13.28 -26.65
N GLY A 201 11.26 -13.80 -25.47
CA GLY A 201 12.05 -15.02 -25.30
C GLY A 201 11.39 -16.26 -25.92
N SER A 202 10.05 -16.38 -25.86
CA SER A 202 9.34 -17.49 -26.51
C SER A 202 9.47 -17.48 -28.03
N ILE A 203 9.49 -16.28 -28.64
CA ILE A 203 9.69 -16.12 -30.08
C ILE A 203 11.13 -16.53 -30.44
N LEU A 204 12.13 -16.07 -29.67
CA LEU A 204 13.53 -16.46 -29.89
C LEU A 204 13.75 -17.98 -29.80
N LEU A 205 13.17 -18.64 -28.81
CA LEU A 205 13.23 -20.09 -28.67
C LEU A 205 12.60 -20.81 -29.88
N ALA A 206 11.45 -20.30 -30.35
CA ALA A 206 10.77 -20.84 -31.52
C ALA A 206 11.62 -20.66 -32.78
N GLU A 207 12.18 -19.46 -33.02
CA GLU A 207 13.01 -19.17 -34.20
C GLU A 207 14.28 -20.02 -34.29
N HIS A 208 14.83 -20.41 -33.15
CA HIS A 208 15.97 -21.32 -33.05
C HIS A 208 15.56 -22.80 -33.02
N ASN A 209 14.28 -23.11 -33.27
CA ASN A 209 13.72 -24.46 -33.26
C ASN A 209 14.02 -25.24 -31.98
N ASN A 210 14.08 -24.56 -30.82
CA ASN A 210 14.27 -25.26 -29.55
C ASN A 210 13.06 -26.12 -29.23
N THR A 211 13.28 -27.33 -28.72
CA THR A 211 12.21 -28.28 -28.38
C THR A 211 12.35 -28.79 -26.95
N GLY A 212 11.37 -29.57 -26.52
CA GLY A 212 11.28 -30.08 -25.16
C GLY A 212 10.60 -29.11 -24.20
N VAL A 213 10.70 -29.39 -22.90
CA VAL A 213 10.01 -28.66 -21.86
C VAL A 213 10.90 -27.57 -21.28
N PHE A 214 10.31 -26.41 -21.01
CA PHE A 214 10.91 -25.29 -20.28
C PHE A 214 9.92 -24.75 -19.24
N ASN A 215 10.40 -24.58 -18.01
CA ASN A 215 9.71 -23.80 -16.99
C ASN A 215 9.72 -22.31 -17.39
N PHE A 216 8.54 -21.78 -17.72
CA PHE A 216 8.40 -20.49 -18.40
C PHE A 216 7.85 -19.40 -17.47
N THR A 217 8.58 -19.15 -16.39
CA THR A 217 8.31 -18.12 -15.38
C THR A 217 9.55 -17.27 -15.17
N ASN A 218 9.38 -16.06 -14.64
CA ASN A 218 10.53 -15.27 -14.21
C ASN A 218 11.22 -16.00 -13.04
N PRO A 219 12.54 -15.83 -12.84
CA PRO A 219 13.27 -16.46 -11.75
C PRO A 219 12.63 -16.17 -10.38
N GLY A 220 12.70 -17.11 -9.44
CA GLY A 220 12.16 -16.88 -8.10
C GLY A 220 10.64 -17.06 -7.95
N ALA A 221 10.11 -16.55 -6.84
CA ALA A 221 8.71 -16.66 -6.48
C ALA A 221 8.31 -15.44 -5.64
N ILE A 222 7.09 -14.95 -5.85
CA ILE A 222 6.52 -13.80 -5.14
C ILE A 222 5.15 -14.17 -4.56
N SER A 223 4.84 -13.68 -3.37
CA SER A 223 3.60 -13.95 -2.66
C SER A 223 2.46 -13.04 -3.13
N HIS A 224 1.22 -13.43 -2.85
CA HIS A 224 0.06 -12.60 -3.18
C HIS A 224 0.10 -11.27 -2.41
N ASN A 225 0.55 -11.28 -1.15
CA ASN A 225 0.70 -10.06 -0.37
C ASN A 225 1.81 -9.16 -0.90
N GLU A 226 2.94 -9.71 -1.34
CA GLU A 226 4.02 -8.94 -1.94
C GLU A 226 3.54 -8.25 -3.23
N VAL A 227 2.83 -8.97 -4.11
CA VAL A 227 2.25 -8.38 -5.33
C VAL A 227 1.21 -7.29 -4.99
N LEU A 228 0.33 -7.53 -4.02
CA LEU A 228 -0.68 -6.53 -3.61
C LEU A 228 -0.06 -5.33 -2.89
N ALA A 229 1.07 -5.52 -2.20
CA ALA A 229 1.85 -4.44 -1.62
C ALA A 229 2.47 -3.55 -2.71
N LEU A 230 3.09 -4.15 -3.74
CA LEU A 230 3.56 -3.41 -4.91
C LEU A 230 2.42 -2.71 -5.65
N PHE A 231 1.28 -3.39 -5.85
CA PHE A 231 0.11 -2.78 -6.47
C PHE A 231 -0.42 -1.60 -5.65
N LYS A 232 -0.43 -1.72 -4.32
CA LYS A 232 -0.79 -0.62 -3.42
C LYS A 232 0.22 0.52 -3.56
N GLU A 233 1.51 0.25 -3.45
CA GLU A 233 2.56 1.27 -3.50
C GLU A 233 2.58 2.03 -4.82
N ILE A 234 2.56 1.30 -5.94
CA ILE A 234 2.83 1.85 -7.28
C ILE A 234 1.55 2.32 -7.96
N VAL A 235 0.44 1.60 -7.80
CA VAL A 235 -0.77 1.81 -8.62
C VAL A 235 -1.93 2.40 -7.82
N ARG A 236 -2.21 1.90 -6.62
CA ARG A 236 -3.36 2.31 -5.79
C ARG A 236 -2.99 2.43 -4.31
N PRO A 237 -2.43 3.57 -3.83
CA PRO A 237 -1.95 3.76 -2.45
C PRO A 237 -2.99 3.48 -1.35
N ASN A 238 -4.27 3.67 -1.67
CA ASN A 238 -5.39 3.43 -0.75
C ASN A 238 -5.94 1.99 -0.81
N TYR A 239 -5.34 1.11 -1.61
CA TYR A 239 -5.80 -0.28 -1.75
C TYR A 239 -5.56 -1.07 -0.46
N THR A 240 -6.55 -1.88 -0.08
CA THR A 240 -6.52 -2.75 1.09
C THR A 240 -7.08 -4.10 0.71
N TRP A 241 -6.51 -5.17 1.26
CA TRP A 241 -6.97 -6.53 1.07
C TRP A 241 -7.04 -7.26 2.42
N LYS A 242 -7.65 -8.44 2.41
CA LYS A 242 -7.71 -9.35 3.56
C LYS A 242 -7.10 -10.70 3.16
N ASN A 243 -6.63 -11.45 4.15
CA ASN A 243 -6.08 -12.78 3.92
C ASN A 243 -7.08 -13.89 4.30
N PHE A 244 -6.88 -15.06 3.67
CA PHE A 244 -7.48 -16.33 4.04
C PHE A 244 -6.44 -17.27 4.64
N SER A 245 -6.85 -18.17 5.55
CA SER A 245 -6.14 -19.43 5.74
C SER A 245 -6.41 -20.39 4.58
N LEU A 246 -5.54 -21.39 4.37
CA LEU A 246 -5.75 -22.42 3.35
C LEU A 246 -7.08 -23.18 3.55
N GLU A 247 -7.48 -23.42 4.80
CA GLU A 247 -8.72 -24.10 5.16
C GLU A 247 -9.96 -23.23 4.89
N GLU A 248 -9.83 -21.91 5.00
CA GLU A 248 -10.91 -21.00 4.62
C GLU A 248 -11.05 -20.94 3.10
N GLN A 249 -9.94 -20.95 2.36
CA GLN A 249 -9.97 -20.93 0.90
C GLN A 249 -10.64 -22.19 0.34
N SER A 250 -10.32 -23.38 0.86
CA SER A 250 -10.88 -24.65 0.37
C SER A 250 -12.40 -24.75 0.53
N LYS A 251 -13.01 -23.97 1.43
CA LYS A 251 -14.47 -23.89 1.60
C LYS A 251 -15.16 -23.04 0.52
N VAL A 252 -14.41 -22.21 -0.20
CA VAL A 252 -14.95 -21.25 -1.17
C VAL A 252 -14.70 -21.69 -2.62
N ILE A 253 -13.69 -22.53 -2.85
CA ILE A 253 -13.31 -23.01 -4.19
C ILE A 253 -13.72 -24.47 -4.40
N LYS A 254 -14.15 -24.81 -5.61
CA LYS A 254 -14.57 -26.17 -5.95
C LYS A 254 -13.39 -27.09 -6.24
N ALA A 255 -12.34 -26.56 -6.86
CA ALA A 255 -11.11 -27.28 -7.16
C ALA A 255 -9.92 -26.67 -6.40
N GLY A 256 -8.94 -27.50 -6.04
CA GLY A 256 -7.69 -27.05 -5.45
C GLY A 256 -6.92 -26.07 -6.37
N ARG A 257 -5.95 -25.36 -5.80
CA ARG A 257 -5.06 -24.46 -6.55
C ARG A 257 -3.61 -24.91 -6.37
N SER A 258 -2.89 -25.00 -7.49
CA SER A 258 -1.45 -25.26 -7.51
C SER A 258 -0.70 -24.08 -6.90
N ASN A 259 0.20 -24.38 -5.97
CA ASN A 259 1.14 -23.43 -5.41
C ASN A 259 2.55 -24.03 -5.45
N CYS A 260 3.45 -23.43 -6.22
CA CYS A 260 4.81 -23.94 -6.36
C CYS A 260 5.78 -22.84 -6.86
N LYS A 261 7.07 -23.14 -6.71
CA LYS A 261 8.18 -22.44 -7.35
C LYS A 261 8.73 -23.34 -8.46
N LEU A 262 8.92 -22.81 -9.66
CA LEU A 262 9.61 -23.51 -10.74
C LEU A 262 11.09 -23.11 -10.76
N ASP A 263 11.95 -24.06 -11.11
CA ASP A 263 13.36 -23.81 -11.42
C ASP A 263 13.46 -23.24 -12.84
N THR A 264 14.18 -22.14 -13.03
CA THR A 264 14.25 -21.42 -14.31
C THR A 264 15.65 -21.41 -14.90
N ASP A 265 16.61 -22.14 -14.32
CA ASP A 265 18.02 -22.08 -14.71
C ASP A 265 18.19 -22.52 -16.18
N LYS A 266 17.43 -23.53 -16.61
CA LYS A 266 17.40 -24.01 -17.99
C LYS A 266 16.93 -22.91 -18.95
N LEU A 267 15.85 -22.20 -18.63
CA LEU A 267 15.32 -21.12 -19.45
C LEU A 267 16.29 -19.95 -19.54
N VAL A 268 16.78 -19.47 -18.39
CA VAL A 268 17.69 -18.32 -18.31
C VAL A 268 18.99 -18.61 -19.05
N SER A 269 19.58 -19.78 -18.83
CA SER A 269 20.80 -20.19 -19.52
C SER A 269 20.59 -20.24 -21.03
N LYS A 270 19.46 -20.79 -21.48
CA LYS A 270 19.18 -20.92 -22.91
C LYS A 270 18.92 -19.58 -23.60
N LEU A 271 18.17 -18.68 -22.97
CA LEU A 271 17.90 -17.35 -23.52
C LEU A 271 19.17 -16.48 -23.55
N LYS A 272 20.08 -16.68 -22.59
CA LYS A 272 21.39 -16.03 -22.58
C LYS A 272 22.24 -16.40 -23.80
N GLU A 273 22.15 -17.64 -24.30
CA GLU A 273 22.81 -18.04 -25.57
C GLU A 273 22.32 -17.20 -26.77
N TYR A 274 21.12 -16.63 -26.69
CA TYR A 274 20.53 -15.77 -27.71
C TYR A 274 20.66 -14.27 -27.39
N ASN A 275 21.55 -13.91 -26.46
CA ASN A 275 21.71 -12.55 -25.96
C ASN A 275 20.41 -11.94 -25.42
N TYR A 276 19.54 -12.77 -24.84
CA TYR A 276 18.32 -12.33 -24.18
C TYR A 276 18.45 -12.54 -22.67
N GLU A 277 18.51 -11.44 -21.94
CA GLU A 277 18.57 -11.45 -20.48
C GLU A 277 17.16 -11.42 -19.91
N VAL A 278 16.79 -12.46 -19.16
CA VAL A 278 15.52 -12.46 -18.43
C VAL A 278 15.73 -11.65 -17.16
N PRO A 279 14.94 -10.60 -16.91
CA PRO A 279 14.99 -9.88 -15.65
C PRO A 279 14.77 -10.86 -14.49
N GLU A 280 15.77 -11.00 -13.62
CA GLU A 280 15.53 -11.55 -12.29
C GLU A 280 14.55 -10.59 -11.60
N PRO A 281 13.49 -11.07 -10.92
CA PRO A 281 12.82 -10.18 -9.99
C PRO A 281 13.88 -9.78 -9.01
N ASP A 282 14.12 -8.48 -8.93
CA ASP A 282 14.84 -7.91 -7.83
C ASP A 282 14.29 -8.59 -6.55
N LYS A 283 15.08 -9.48 -5.93
CA LYS A 283 15.28 -9.28 -4.48
C LYS A 283 15.60 -7.81 -4.47
N PRO A 284 14.79 -6.95 -3.82
CA PRO A 284 15.09 -5.55 -3.84
C PRO A 284 16.57 -5.46 -3.47
N GLU A 285 17.42 -5.17 -4.47
CA GLU A 285 18.65 -4.50 -4.17
C GLU A 285 18.13 -3.36 -3.30
N PRO A 286 18.67 -3.17 -2.10
CA PRO A 286 18.42 -1.90 -1.46
C PRO A 286 18.86 -0.89 -2.52
N GLU A 287 17.90 -0.25 -3.21
CA GLU A 287 18.17 0.87 -4.11
C GLU A 287 19.26 1.63 -3.38
N PRO A 288 20.48 1.79 -3.94
CA PRO A 288 21.66 2.18 -3.19
C PRO A 288 21.22 3.29 -2.27
N VAL A 289 21.06 2.99 -0.95
CA VAL A 289 20.11 3.69 -0.06
C VAL A 289 20.07 5.10 -0.54
N LYS A 290 18.99 5.53 -1.22
CA LYS A 290 18.91 6.89 -1.73
C LYS A 290 19.04 7.72 -0.47
N LYS A 291 20.29 8.10 -0.10
CA LYS A 291 20.60 8.79 1.14
C LYS A 291 19.75 10.06 1.17
N SER A 292 19.45 10.58 -0.02
CA SER A 292 18.47 11.62 -0.32
C SER A 292 17.05 11.39 0.24
N LYS A 293 16.40 10.23 0.08
CA LYS A 293 15.02 10.01 0.60
C LYS A 293 14.99 9.84 2.12
N THR A 294 15.90 9.04 2.69
CA THR A 294 16.00 8.88 4.16
C THR A 294 16.43 10.18 4.84
N LEU A 295 17.39 10.93 4.27
CA LEU A 295 17.81 12.22 4.82
C LEU A 295 16.69 13.27 4.73
N LYS A 296 15.93 13.32 3.63
CA LYS A 296 14.77 14.20 3.51
C LYS A 296 13.69 13.86 4.54
N ALA A 297 13.38 12.57 4.71
CA ALA A 297 12.41 12.11 5.71
C ALA A 297 12.85 12.44 7.14
N VAL A 298 14.13 12.22 7.46
CA VAL A 298 14.74 12.60 8.75
C VAL A 298 14.74 14.11 8.94
N ALA A 299 15.09 14.89 7.91
CA ALA A 299 15.07 16.35 7.96
C ALA A 299 13.67 16.90 8.23
N TRP A 300 12.64 16.41 7.53
CA TRP A 300 11.25 16.79 7.79
C TRP A 300 10.79 16.40 9.18
N THR A 301 11.23 15.24 9.68
CA THR A 301 10.97 14.79 11.05
C THR A 301 11.56 15.74 12.08
N LEU A 302 12.84 16.11 11.93
CA LEU A 302 13.52 17.07 12.81
C LEU A 302 12.84 18.44 12.76
N ILE A 303 12.53 18.94 11.55
CA ILE A 303 11.80 20.20 11.36
C ILE A 303 10.46 20.16 12.11
N ASN A 304 9.70 19.08 11.96
CA ASN A 304 8.40 18.97 12.62
C ASN A 304 8.52 18.91 14.14
N VAL A 305 9.47 18.12 14.66
CA VAL A 305 9.74 18.02 16.09
C VAL A 305 10.13 19.39 16.65
N LEU A 306 11.09 20.07 16.03
CA LEU A 306 11.55 21.40 16.44
C LEU A 306 10.42 22.43 16.38
N ALA A 307 9.66 22.49 15.28
CA ALA A 307 8.53 23.41 15.14
C ALA A 307 7.45 23.16 16.21
N THR A 308 7.18 21.89 16.53
CA THR A 308 6.21 21.51 17.57
C THR A 308 6.69 21.91 18.97
N VAL A 309 7.98 21.78 19.26
CA VAL A 309 8.54 22.24 20.54
C VAL A 309 8.52 23.76 20.62
N LEU A 310 9.01 24.44 19.58
CA LEU A 310 9.12 25.89 19.53
C LEU A 310 7.76 26.58 19.61
N ILE A 311 6.72 26.06 18.94
CA ILE A 311 5.38 26.65 19.02
C ILE A 311 4.82 26.58 20.45
N VAL A 312 5.07 25.49 21.19
CA VAL A 312 4.57 25.35 22.57
C VAL A 312 5.19 26.40 23.48
N PHE A 313 6.51 26.58 23.40
CA PHE A 313 7.20 27.60 24.21
C PHE A 313 6.92 29.02 23.76
N THR A 314 6.79 29.26 22.45
CA THR A 314 6.40 30.56 21.88
C THR A 314 5.00 30.94 22.35
N ASN A 315 4.03 30.04 22.27
CA ASN A 315 2.67 30.26 22.76
C ASN A 315 2.67 30.52 24.27
N LYS A 316 3.44 29.75 25.05
CA LYS A 316 3.60 30.00 26.50
C LYS A 316 4.18 31.39 26.79
N ALA A 317 5.18 31.82 26.01
CA ALA A 317 5.78 33.14 26.16
C ALA A 317 4.79 34.25 25.78
N ILE A 318 3.98 34.07 24.74
CA ILE A 318 2.92 35.02 24.36
C ILE A 318 1.88 35.13 25.47
N PHE A 319 1.36 34.00 25.95
CA PHE A 319 0.29 33.97 26.95
C PHE A 319 0.76 34.22 28.40
N SER A 320 2.07 34.40 28.64
CA SER A 320 2.57 34.90 29.93
C SER A 320 2.35 36.40 30.09
N ASP A 321 2.13 37.11 28.99
CA ASP A 321 1.76 38.52 29.00
C ASP A 321 0.31 38.69 29.45
N LYS A 322 0.06 39.58 30.43
CA LYS A 322 -1.30 39.82 30.94
C LYS A 322 -2.25 40.33 29.85
N SER A 323 -1.72 41.10 28.91
CA SER A 323 -2.48 41.66 27.79
C SER A 323 -2.93 40.57 26.79
N LEU A 324 -2.11 39.53 26.59
CA LEU A 324 -2.35 38.49 25.58
C LEU A 324 -2.88 37.17 26.14
N LYS A 325 -2.88 36.99 27.46
CA LYS A 325 -3.31 35.76 28.14
C LYS A 325 -4.72 35.28 27.75
N HIS A 326 -5.60 36.22 27.42
CA HIS A 326 -7.02 35.99 27.14
C HIS A 326 -7.39 36.15 25.65
N VAL A 327 -6.44 36.07 24.70
CA VAL A 327 -6.72 36.11 23.25
C VAL A 327 -6.40 34.77 22.55
N GLN A 328 -6.74 33.66 23.21
CA GLN A 328 -6.35 32.33 22.76
C GLN A 328 -7.10 31.87 21.51
N LEU A 329 -8.37 32.24 21.35
CA LEU A 329 -9.17 31.85 20.18
C LEU A 329 -8.83 32.69 18.96
N SER A 330 -8.53 33.97 19.15
CA SER A 330 -8.02 34.87 18.11
C SER A 330 -6.71 34.35 17.55
N PHE A 331 -5.85 33.86 18.43
CA PHE A 331 -4.58 33.26 18.05
C PHE A 331 -4.74 31.94 17.28
N ALA A 332 -5.65 31.06 17.72
CA ALA A 332 -6.02 29.86 16.97
C ALA A 332 -6.61 30.18 15.58
N THR A 333 -7.44 31.22 15.49
CA THR A 333 -8.02 31.71 14.24
C THR A 333 -6.93 32.22 13.30
N PHE A 334 -5.96 32.97 13.82
CA PHE A 334 -4.79 33.40 13.07
C PHE A 334 -4.00 32.20 12.53
N HIS A 335 -3.76 31.16 13.34
CA HIS A 335 -3.06 29.94 12.90
C HIS A 335 -3.79 29.18 11.80
N PHE A 336 -5.11 29.03 11.91
CA PHE A 336 -5.91 28.41 10.84
C PHE A 336 -5.90 29.23 9.56
N THR A 337 -5.98 30.55 9.67
CA THR A 337 -5.96 31.46 8.53
C THR A 337 -4.62 31.41 7.81
N ILE A 338 -3.49 31.52 8.53
CA ILE A 338 -2.16 31.48 7.92
C ILE A 338 -1.83 30.10 7.35
N THR A 339 -2.30 29.02 8.01
CA THR A 339 -2.16 27.65 7.49
C THR A 339 -2.96 27.48 6.19
N TRP A 340 -4.19 27.99 6.13
CA TRP A 340 -4.98 27.97 4.92
C TRP A 340 -4.33 28.78 3.79
N LEU A 341 -3.82 29.99 4.08
CA LEU A 341 -3.09 30.81 3.11
C LEU A 341 -1.84 30.09 2.58
N ALA A 342 -1.08 29.44 3.45
CA ALA A 342 0.08 28.64 3.05
C ALA A 342 -0.34 27.48 2.13
N LEU A 343 -1.37 26.73 2.50
CA LEU A 343 -1.91 25.64 1.66
C LEU A 343 -2.46 26.17 0.33
N TYR A 344 -3.10 27.33 0.33
CA TYR A 344 -3.57 28.01 -0.88
C TYR A 344 -2.42 28.31 -1.83
N VAL A 345 -1.32 28.87 -1.32
CA VAL A 345 -0.11 29.14 -2.11
C VAL A 345 0.51 27.84 -2.62
N LEU A 346 0.65 26.83 -1.76
CA LEU A 346 1.23 25.52 -2.14
C LEU A 346 0.38 24.76 -3.16
N SER A 347 -0.93 25.04 -3.24
CA SER A 347 -1.85 24.47 -4.21
C SER A 347 -1.78 25.10 -5.62
N ARG A 348 -1.07 26.23 -5.77
CA ARG A 348 -0.95 26.93 -7.06
C ARG A 348 -0.03 26.16 -8.01
N GLU A 349 -0.30 26.24 -9.30
CA GLU A 349 0.45 25.55 -10.37
C GLU A 349 1.96 25.78 -10.31
N ARG A 350 2.40 26.94 -9.82
CA ARG A 350 3.82 27.27 -9.63
C ARG A 350 4.55 26.35 -8.64
N PHE A 351 3.85 25.84 -7.63
CA PHE A 351 4.41 24.95 -6.62
C PHE A 351 3.92 23.51 -6.76
N GLY A 352 2.65 23.32 -7.13
CA GLY A 352 2.09 22.01 -7.54
C GLY A 352 2.13 20.92 -6.47
N PHE A 353 2.21 21.24 -5.18
CA PHE A 353 2.34 20.23 -4.12
C PHE A 353 1.08 19.37 -3.94
N PHE A 354 -0.10 19.91 -4.27
CA PHE A 354 -1.34 19.14 -4.35
C PHE A 354 -2.38 19.89 -5.19
N THR A 355 -3.30 19.13 -5.81
CA THR A 355 -4.45 19.70 -6.53
C THR A 355 -5.60 19.93 -5.54
N PRO A 356 -6.11 21.16 -5.35
CA PRO A 356 -7.20 21.40 -4.43
C PRO A 356 -8.50 20.75 -4.93
N GLN A 357 -9.15 19.99 -4.06
CA GLN A 357 -10.45 19.35 -4.34
C GLN A 357 -11.50 19.99 -3.44
N LYS A 358 -12.60 20.49 -4.00
CA LYS A 358 -13.66 21.16 -3.24
C LYS A 358 -14.55 20.13 -2.55
N ALA A 359 -14.83 20.35 -1.26
CA ALA A 359 -15.85 19.61 -0.52
C ALA A 359 -17.09 20.48 -0.31
N SER A 360 -18.28 19.86 -0.26
CA SER A 360 -19.50 20.58 0.12
C SER A 360 -19.46 21.00 1.59
N PHE A 361 -19.86 22.23 1.89
CA PHE A 361 -19.88 22.81 3.23
C PHE A 361 -20.61 21.90 4.24
N GLY A 362 -21.79 21.38 3.87
CA GLY A 362 -22.58 20.52 4.76
C GLY A 362 -21.88 19.21 5.14
N HIS A 363 -21.01 18.70 4.27
CA HIS A 363 -20.20 17.52 4.58
C HIS A 363 -18.98 17.86 5.44
N THR A 364 -18.34 19.02 5.25
CA THR A 364 -17.10 19.37 5.97
C THR A 364 -17.35 20.10 7.30
N ALA A 365 -18.54 20.66 7.51
CA ALA A 365 -18.89 21.40 8.73
C ALA A 365 -18.73 20.59 10.03
N PRO A 366 -19.21 19.33 10.16
CA PRO A 366 -19.03 18.55 11.39
C PRO A 366 -17.56 18.33 11.76
N LEU A 367 -16.72 18.05 10.76
CA LEU A 367 -15.29 17.88 10.95
C LEU A 367 -14.61 19.20 11.35
N SER A 368 -15.04 20.32 10.76
CA SER A 368 -14.54 21.66 11.06
C SER A 368 -14.90 22.12 12.48
N ILE A 369 -16.09 21.72 12.96
CA ILE A 369 -16.52 21.93 14.35
C ILE A 369 -15.64 21.11 15.30
N ALA A 370 -15.43 19.83 15.03
CA ALA A 370 -14.54 18.98 15.83
C ALA A 370 -13.11 19.54 15.87
N MET A 371 -12.60 20.05 14.74
CA MET A 371 -11.30 20.71 14.67
C MET A 371 -11.22 21.97 15.53
N ALA A 372 -12.27 22.81 15.51
CA ALA A 372 -12.31 24.02 16.34
C ALA A 372 -12.34 23.68 17.84
N LEU A 373 -13.20 22.74 18.25
CA LEU A 373 -13.31 22.30 19.65
C LEU A 373 -12.04 21.59 20.15
N ASN A 374 -11.38 20.82 19.27
CA ASN A 374 -10.05 20.25 19.50
C ASN A 374 -8.98 21.33 19.78
N VAL A 375 -9.17 22.59 19.40
CA VAL A 375 -8.23 23.68 19.73
C VAL A 375 -8.70 24.50 20.93
N VAL A 376 -10.00 24.80 21.02
CA VAL A 376 -10.57 25.61 22.11
C VAL A 376 -10.33 24.97 23.47
N PHE A 377 -10.73 23.71 23.66
CA PHE A 377 -10.68 23.07 24.98
C PHE A 377 -9.26 22.84 25.51
N PRO A 378 -8.29 22.38 24.70
CA PRO A 378 -6.90 22.30 25.16
C PRO A 378 -6.31 23.68 25.54
N ASN A 379 -6.60 24.74 24.77
CA ASN A 379 -6.11 26.08 25.11
C ASN A 379 -6.71 26.61 26.42
N LEU A 380 -8.03 26.44 26.60
CA LEU A 380 -8.69 26.76 27.87
C LEU A 380 -8.09 25.94 29.02
N SER A 381 -7.86 24.64 28.82
CA SER A 381 -7.19 23.81 29.84
C SER A 381 -5.82 24.38 30.22
N LEU A 382 -4.99 24.80 29.26
CA LEU A 382 -3.69 25.40 29.53
C LEU A 382 -3.80 26.71 30.33
N ALA A 383 -4.84 27.52 30.11
CA ALA A 383 -5.09 28.73 30.88
C ALA A 383 -5.28 28.43 32.38
N TYR A 384 -6.05 27.38 32.67
CA TYR A 384 -6.51 27.00 34.01
C TYR A 384 -5.73 25.86 34.69
N SER A 385 -4.71 25.30 34.00
CA SER A 385 -3.91 24.16 34.49
C SER A 385 -2.43 24.47 34.56
N SER A 386 -1.68 23.58 35.22
CA SER A 386 -0.23 23.51 35.11
C SER A 386 0.18 22.98 33.73
N VAL A 387 1.38 23.34 33.29
CA VAL A 387 1.94 22.84 32.01
C VAL A 387 2.17 21.32 32.08
N ALA A 388 2.58 20.81 33.24
CA ALA A 388 2.84 19.38 33.43
C ALA A 388 1.56 18.55 33.25
N PHE A 389 0.47 18.93 33.93
CA PHE A 389 -0.82 18.28 33.78
C PHE A 389 -1.36 18.39 32.35
N TYR A 390 -1.32 19.58 31.76
CA TYR A 390 -1.79 19.80 30.39
C TYR A 390 -1.13 18.84 29.38
N GLN A 391 0.19 18.65 29.48
CA GLN A 391 0.90 17.77 28.54
C GLN A 391 0.64 16.29 28.83
N ILE A 392 0.56 15.90 30.10
CA ILE A 392 0.33 14.51 30.50
C ILE A 392 -1.11 14.08 30.18
N ALA A 393 -2.10 14.96 30.33
CA ALA A 393 -3.48 14.68 29.94
C ALA A 393 -3.62 14.26 28.47
N ARG A 394 -2.75 14.77 27.57
CA ARG A 394 -2.76 14.39 26.14
C ARG A 394 -2.40 12.93 25.90
N ILE A 395 -1.75 12.25 26.84
CA ILE A 395 -1.46 10.81 26.76
C ILE A 395 -2.76 10.00 26.71
N LEU A 396 -3.85 10.48 27.33
CA LEU A 396 -5.17 9.85 27.26
C LEU A 396 -5.81 9.93 25.86
N MET A 397 -5.24 10.67 24.92
CA MET A 397 -5.73 10.70 23.54
C MET A 397 -5.63 9.32 22.89
N THR A 398 -4.52 8.59 23.07
CA THR A 398 -4.35 7.25 22.47
C THR A 398 -5.43 6.25 22.93
N PRO A 399 -5.69 6.03 24.25
CA PRO A 399 -6.77 5.16 24.67
C PRO A 399 -8.16 5.68 24.33
N SER A 400 -8.35 7.01 24.31
CA SER A 400 -9.64 7.59 23.93
C SER A 400 -9.93 7.42 22.43
N VAL A 401 -8.93 7.52 21.55
CA VAL A 401 -9.05 7.20 20.11
C VAL A 401 -9.40 5.73 19.93
N ALA A 402 -8.69 4.82 20.61
CA ALA A 402 -8.97 3.39 20.59
C ALA A 402 -10.42 3.07 20.98
N ALA A 403 -10.90 3.67 22.07
CA ALA A 403 -12.27 3.50 22.53
C ALA A 403 -13.29 4.07 21.53
N MET A 404 -13.03 5.24 20.94
CA MET A 404 -13.90 5.84 19.93
C MET A 404 -13.97 5.01 18.65
N ASP A 405 -12.84 4.52 18.14
CA ASP A 405 -12.79 3.65 16.96
C ASP A 405 -13.59 2.36 17.18
N TYR A 406 -13.53 1.80 18.40
CA TYR A 406 -14.35 0.65 18.76
C TYR A 406 -15.84 1.01 18.85
N VAL A 407 -16.21 2.08 19.55
CA VAL A 407 -17.63 2.45 19.74
C VAL A 407 -18.29 2.84 18.42
N MET A 408 -17.63 3.66 17.62
CA MET A 408 -18.18 4.25 16.40
C MET A 408 -18.05 3.34 15.17
N TYR A 409 -16.95 2.62 15.04
CA TYR A 409 -16.62 1.85 13.83
C TYR A 409 -16.39 0.35 14.08
N LYS A 410 -16.51 -0.13 15.32
CA LYS A 410 -16.29 -1.54 15.71
C LYS A 410 -14.90 -2.05 15.35
N VAL A 411 -13.91 -1.17 15.30
CA VAL A 411 -12.50 -1.52 15.09
C VAL A 411 -11.92 -2.00 16.42
N THR A 412 -11.35 -3.20 16.44
CA THR A 412 -10.75 -3.80 17.64
C THR A 412 -9.23 -3.66 17.63
N LEU A 413 -8.64 -3.49 18.81
CA LEU A 413 -7.20 -3.52 19.00
C LEU A 413 -6.73 -4.90 19.47
N PRO A 414 -5.50 -5.31 19.14
CA PRO A 414 -4.88 -6.50 19.70
C PRO A 414 -4.84 -6.40 21.23
N LEU A 415 -5.09 -7.50 21.94
CA LEU A 415 -5.08 -7.53 23.40
C LEU A 415 -3.80 -6.94 24.01
N LYS A 416 -2.64 -7.21 23.39
CA LYS A 416 -1.34 -6.65 23.81
C LYS A 416 -1.35 -5.12 23.80
N ALA A 417 -1.89 -4.49 22.74
CA ALA A 417 -2.01 -3.04 22.66
C ALA A 417 -3.04 -2.49 23.67
N CYS A 418 -4.11 -3.23 23.97
CA CYS A 418 -5.05 -2.83 25.04
C CYS A 418 -4.39 -2.84 26.42
N LEU A 419 -3.52 -3.82 26.70
CA LEU A 419 -2.82 -3.93 27.98
C LEU A 419 -1.82 -2.78 28.21
N THR A 420 -1.23 -2.24 27.16
CA THR A 420 -0.23 -1.15 27.28
C THR A 420 -0.87 0.21 27.57
N LEU A 421 -2.15 0.38 27.25
CA LEU A 421 -2.93 1.57 27.58
C LEU A 421 -3.28 1.69 29.07
N ILE A 422 -3.32 0.57 29.81
CA ILE A 422 -3.65 0.55 31.24
C ILE A 422 -2.64 1.37 32.07
N PRO A 423 -1.32 1.10 32.02
CA PRO A 423 -0.34 1.91 32.75
C PRO A 423 -0.32 3.37 32.28
N ALA A 424 -0.62 3.65 31.01
CA ALA A 424 -0.75 5.02 30.51
C ALA A 424 -1.86 5.79 31.23
N CYS A 425 -3.06 5.19 31.33
CA CYS A 425 -4.19 5.76 32.06
C CYS A 425 -3.90 5.97 33.56
N ILE A 426 -3.26 4.99 34.21
CA ILE A 426 -2.88 5.08 35.63
C ILE A 426 -1.88 6.22 35.83
N GLY A 427 -0.87 6.34 34.97
CA GLY A 427 0.15 7.39 35.04
C GLY A 427 -0.46 8.80 34.95
N VAL A 428 -1.38 9.03 34.00
CA VAL A 428 -2.12 10.30 33.92
C VAL A 428 -2.97 10.55 35.16
N GLY A 429 -3.67 9.53 35.68
CA GLY A 429 -4.48 9.64 36.89
C GLY A 429 -3.67 10.05 38.12
N MET A 430 -2.49 9.46 38.31
CA MET A 430 -1.58 9.80 39.41
C MET A 430 -1.10 11.26 39.31
N VAL A 431 -0.67 11.69 38.12
CA VAL A 431 -0.23 13.07 37.89
C VAL A 431 -1.38 14.05 38.14
N SER A 432 -2.58 13.74 37.64
CA SER A 432 -3.78 14.55 37.84
C SER A 432 -4.07 14.77 39.33
N TYR A 433 -3.96 13.71 40.13
CA TYR A 433 -4.19 13.75 41.57
C TYR A 433 -3.15 14.62 42.29
N TYR A 434 -1.85 14.36 42.08
CA TYR A 434 -0.79 15.07 42.80
C TYR A 434 -0.62 16.52 42.34
N ASP A 435 -0.89 16.82 41.06
CA ASP A 435 -0.78 18.17 40.49
C ASP A 435 -1.93 19.11 40.90
N SER A 436 -3.08 18.53 41.26
CA SER A 436 -4.26 19.27 41.72
C SER A 436 -4.24 19.55 43.22
N ARG A 437 -3.29 18.99 43.98
CA ARG A 437 -3.17 19.25 45.42
C ARG A 437 -2.50 20.61 45.67
N PRO A 438 -3.02 21.40 46.62
CA PRO A 438 -2.36 22.64 47.02
C PRO A 438 -0.97 22.33 47.58
N THR A 439 0.05 23.00 47.08
CA THR A 439 1.45 22.86 47.52
C THR A 439 1.83 24.07 48.39
N SER A 440 2.71 23.89 49.38
CA SER A 440 3.18 24.96 50.27
C SER A 440 4.01 26.06 49.57
N ASN A 441 4.52 25.78 48.36
CA ASN A 441 5.24 26.75 47.53
C ASN A 441 4.30 27.47 46.56
N THR A 442 4.02 28.75 46.84
CA THR A 442 3.16 29.64 46.02
C THR A 442 3.69 29.95 44.62
N THR A 443 4.94 29.61 44.33
CA THR A 443 5.57 29.73 43.00
C THR A 443 5.19 28.61 42.03
N ILE A 444 4.61 27.50 42.52
CA ILE A 444 4.22 26.36 41.69
C ILE A 444 2.74 26.51 41.30
N LYS A 445 2.48 26.79 40.02
CA LYS A 445 1.11 26.82 39.47
C LYS A 445 0.50 25.40 39.53
N THR A 446 -0.54 25.22 40.34
CA THR A 446 -1.33 23.99 40.43
C THR A 446 -2.50 24.00 39.45
N THR A 447 -3.07 22.83 39.17
CA THR A 447 -4.20 22.69 38.25
C THR A 447 -5.53 22.92 38.98
N SER A 448 -6.38 23.78 38.41
CA SER A 448 -7.74 24.01 38.92
C SER A 448 -8.73 22.95 38.42
N GLN A 449 -9.86 22.79 39.11
CA GLN A 449 -10.93 21.86 38.69
C GLN A 449 -11.47 22.16 37.28
N LEU A 450 -11.63 23.45 36.92
CA LEU A 450 -12.01 23.87 35.57
C LEU A 450 -10.96 23.45 34.54
N GLY A 451 -9.68 23.57 34.87
CA GLY A 451 -8.57 23.11 34.04
C GLY A 451 -8.61 21.62 33.72
N VAL A 452 -8.96 20.80 34.72
CA VAL A 452 -9.18 19.35 34.56
C VAL A 452 -10.37 19.06 33.64
N MET A 453 -11.52 19.72 33.84
CA MET A 453 -12.69 19.54 32.99
C MET A 453 -12.40 19.88 31.53
N PHE A 454 -11.75 21.02 31.28
CA PHE A 454 -11.33 21.40 29.93
C PHE A 454 -10.29 20.46 29.33
N ALA A 455 -9.40 19.86 30.14
CA ALA A 455 -8.45 18.87 29.65
C ALA A 455 -9.15 17.62 29.12
N PHE A 456 -10.11 17.06 29.87
CA PHE A 456 -10.85 15.86 29.45
C PHE A 456 -11.75 16.13 28.23
N LEU A 457 -12.42 17.29 28.18
CA LEU A 457 -13.13 17.71 26.98
C LEU A 457 -12.18 17.88 25.79
N GLY A 458 -11.00 18.44 26.03
CA GLY A 458 -9.94 18.55 25.03
C GLY A 458 -9.50 17.18 24.50
N VAL A 459 -9.24 16.21 25.38
CA VAL A 459 -8.90 14.83 25.00
C VAL A 459 -10.02 14.18 24.18
N PHE A 460 -11.28 14.36 24.60
CA PHE A 460 -12.44 13.85 23.88
C PHE A 460 -12.53 14.42 22.46
N PHE A 461 -12.54 15.74 22.30
CA PHE A 461 -12.64 16.36 20.97
C PHE A 461 -11.40 16.12 20.10
N SER A 462 -10.20 16.03 20.70
CA SER A 462 -8.99 15.64 19.98
C SER A 462 -9.10 14.23 19.41
N SER A 463 -9.64 13.30 20.20
CA SER A 463 -9.82 11.91 19.80
C SER A 463 -10.88 11.78 18.72
N LEU A 464 -12.01 12.49 18.89
CA LEU A 464 -13.09 12.54 17.91
C LEU A 464 -12.59 13.08 16.57
N TYR A 465 -11.86 14.20 16.60
CA TYR A 465 -11.26 14.79 15.41
C TYR A 465 -10.26 13.83 14.74
N THR A 466 -9.42 13.14 15.52
CA THR A 466 -8.45 12.16 15.00
C THR A 466 -9.15 11.02 14.26
N VAL A 467 -10.18 10.43 14.86
CA VAL A 467 -10.97 9.36 14.26
C VAL A 467 -11.72 9.86 13.02
N TRP A 468 -12.37 11.03 13.12
CA TRP A 468 -13.12 11.61 12.01
C TRP A 468 -12.26 12.04 10.83
N ILE A 469 -11.03 12.52 11.03
CA ILE A 469 -10.11 12.77 9.90
C ILE A 469 -9.98 11.49 9.06
N SER A 470 -9.74 10.34 9.68
CA SER A 470 -9.60 9.07 8.97
C SER A 470 -10.90 8.65 8.26
N ALA A 471 -12.06 8.83 8.90
CA ALA A 471 -13.35 8.53 8.30
C ALA A 471 -13.70 9.46 7.12
N PHE A 472 -13.51 10.77 7.27
CA PHE A 472 -13.84 11.78 6.25
C PHE A 472 -12.90 11.74 5.05
N ARG A 473 -11.61 11.42 5.23
CA ARG A 473 -10.70 11.18 4.11
C ARG A 473 -11.18 10.05 3.22
N ARG A 474 -11.60 8.93 3.84
CA ARG A 474 -12.17 7.77 3.12
C ARG A 474 -13.49 8.13 2.45
N ARG A 475 -14.38 8.83 3.15
CA ARG A 475 -15.71 9.21 2.64
C ARG A 475 -15.66 10.22 1.48
N LEU A 476 -14.77 11.21 1.55
CA LEU A 476 -14.65 12.27 0.56
C LEU A 476 -13.58 11.98 -0.51
N ASN A 477 -12.84 10.87 -0.37
CA ASN A 477 -11.71 10.50 -1.21
C ASN A 477 -10.69 11.65 -1.34
N MET A 478 -10.32 12.26 -0.20
CA MET A 478 -9.41 13.40 -0.12
C MET A 478 -8.17 13.05 0.70
N THR A 479 -7.04 13.63 0.32
CA THR A 479 -5.80 13.60 1.09
C THR A 479 -5.89 14.46 2.37
N SER A 480 -4.92 14.28 3.27
CA SER A 480 -4.74 15.11 4.47
C SER A 480 -4.81 16.61 4.20
N MET A 481 -4.06 17.06 3.19
CA MET A 481 -3.91 18.48 2.89
C MET A 481 -5.14 19.04 2.22
N GLN A 482 -5.74 18.29 1.29
CA GLN A 482 -7.02 18.69 0.68
C GLN A 482 -8.10 18.84 1.75
N LEU A 483 -8.20 17.88 2.69
CA LEU A 483 -9.19 17.96 3.76
C LEU A 483 -8.92 19.15 4.70
N LEU A 484 -7.66 19.36 5.10
CA LEU A 484 -7.25 20.50 5.92
C LEU A 484 -7.52 21.84 5.21
N PHE A 485 -7.26 21.91 3.91
CA PHE A 485 -7.52 23.09 3.07
C PHE A 485 -9.00 23.47 3.02
N ASN A 486 -9.91 22.48 3.04
CA ASN A 486 -11.36 22.74 3.05
C ASN A 486 -11.88 23.13 4.45
N GLN A 487 -11.39 22.47 5.52
CA GLN A 487 -11.93 22.68 6.87
C GLN A 487 -11.32 23.90 7.59
N ALA A 488 -10.05 24.25 7.33
CA ALA A 488 -9.37 25.36 8.01
C ALA A 488 -10.10 26.72 7.93
N PRO A 489 -10.60 27.17 6.76
CA PRO A 489 -11.32 28.44 6.68
C PRO A 489 -12.68 28.37 7.39
N ILE A 490 -13.35 27.20 7.36
CA ILE A 490 -14.61 26.98 8.07
C ILE A 490 -14.37 27.06 9.58
N SER A 491 -13.36 26.37 10.11
CA SER A 491 -13.00 26.42 11.53
C SER A 491 -12.58 27.83 11.96
N ALA A 492 -11.81 28.55 11.15
CA ALA A 492 -11.45 29.95 11.43
C ALA A 492 -12.70 30.84 11.52
N PHE A 493 -13.62 30.71 10.57
CA PHE A 493 -14.88 31.46 10.57
C PHE A 493 -15.76 31.13 11.79
N MET A 494 -15.85 29.85 12.16
CA MET A 494 -16.58 29.42 13.36
C MET A 494 -15.97 29.99 14.64
N LEU A 495 -14.63 30.06 14.72
CA LEU A 495 -13.95 30.67 15.87
C LEU A 495 -14.20 32.18 15.95
N LEU A 496 -14.26 32.90 14.82
CA LEU A 496 -14.60 34.33 14.79
C LEU A 496 -15.94 34.63 15.48
N TYR A 497 -16.92 33.72 15.38
CA TYR A 497 -18.20 33.86 16.07
C TYR A 497 -18.08 33.68 17.59
N VAL A 498 -17.18 32.81 18.06
CA VAL A 498 -17.00 32.50 19.49
C VAL A 498 -16.11 33.53 20.19
N ILE A 499 -15.17 34.14 19.47
CA ILE A 499 -14.19 35.10 20.00
C ILE A 499 -14.82 36.19 20.91
N PRO A 500 -15.91 36.89 20.53
CA PRO A 500 -16.47 37.95 21.37
C PRO A 500 -16.93 37.51 22.77
N PHE A 501 -17.16 36.22 22.96
CA PHE A 501 -17.66 35.67 24.22
C PHE A 501 -16.54 35.13 25.13
N VAL A 502 -15.36 34.85 24.56
CA VAL A 502 -14.28 34.15 25.27
C VAL A 502 -13.02 35.00 25.34
N ASP A 503 -12.66 35.67 24.24
CA ASP A 503 -11.44 36.44 24.17
C ASP A 503 -11.65 37.86 24.71
N THR A 504 -10.64 38.38 25.41
CA THR A 504 -10.60 39.78 25.85
C THR A 504 -9.43 40.47 25.17
N PHE A 505 -9.72 41.40 24.26
CA PHE A 505 -8.70 42.06 23.47
C PHE A 505 -7.87 43.06 24.28
N PRO A 506 -6.54 43.08 24.11
CA PRO A 506 -5.70 44.10 24.72
C PRO A 506 -5.85 45.45 24.02
N VAL A 507 -5.40 46.50 24.69
CA VAL A 507 -5.10 47.76 24.02
C VAL A 507 -3.86 47.55 23.15
N TRP A 508 -4.03 47.61 21.84
CA TRP A 508 -3.00 47.23 20.86
C TRP A 508 -1.68 48.01 21.01
N GLY A 509 -1.75 49.25 21.51
CA GLY A 509 -0.57 50.10 21.77
C GLY A 509 0.32 49.64 22.92
N ASP A 510 -0.23 48.84 23.85
CA ASP A 510 0.50 48.34 25.03
C ASP A 510 1.28 47.04 24.74
N VAL A 511 1.02 46.43 23.57
CA VAL A 511 1.66 45.19 23.17
C VAL A 511 3.03 45.51 22.55
N SER A 512 4.11 45.19 23.28
CA SER A 512 5.47 45.43 22.80
C SER A 512 5.78 44.74 21.47
N LEU A 513 6.67 45.34 20.67
CA LEU A 513 7.11 44.79 19.37
C LEU A 513 7.60 43.34 19.47
N ASN A 514 8.28 42.99 20.57
CA ASN A 514 8.75 41.63 20.84
C ASN A 514 7.60 40.62 20.87
N ARG A 515 6.42 40.99 21.38
CA ARG A 515 5.24 40.11 21.41
C ARG A 515 4.64 39.93 20.01
N TRP A 516 4.61 40.99 19.21
CA TRP A 516 4.17 40.91 17.82
C TRP A 516 5.05 39.99 16.98
N VAL A 517 6.38 40.04 17.17
CA VAL A 517 7.31 39.12 16.53
C VAL A 517 7.03 37.67 16.96
N LEU A 518 6.81 37.40 18.25
CA LEU A 518 6.45 36.07 18.73
C LEU A 518 5.14 35.56 18.11
N ILE A 519 4.13 36.43 17.97
CA ILE A 519 2.86 36.08 17.30
C ILE A 519 3.12 35.67 15.85
N LEU A 520 3.88 36.44 15.08
CA LEU A 520 4.24 36.07 13.70
C LEU A 520 5.03 34.75 13.63
N MET A 521 6.02 34.57 14.52
CA MET A 521 6.79 33.33 14.60
C MET A 521 5.91 32.12 14.88
N SER A 522 4.90 32.26 15.76
CA SER A 522 3.98 31.17 16.05
C SER A 522 3.17 30.72 14.83
N GLY A 523 2.75 31.66 13.97
CA GLY A 523 2.06 31.38 12.73
C GLY A 523 2.97 30.64 11.75
N PHE A 524 4.23 31.06 11.66
CA PHE A 524 5.24 30.35 10.88
C PHE A 524 5.43 28.90 11.37
N PHE A 525 5.55 28.68 12.67
CA PHE A 525 5.65 27.32 13.22
C PHE A 525 4.39 26.50 12.97
N ALA A 526 3.19 27.10 13.05
CA ALA A 526 1.93 26.41 12.77
C ALA A 526 1.89 25.91 11.31
N VAL A 527 2.31 26.74 10.35
CA VAL A 527 2.46 26.34 8.93
C VAL A 527 3.47 25.21 8.81
N LEU A 528 4.64 25.38 9.42
CA LEU A 528 5.74 24.42 9.32
C LEU A 528 5.35 23.05 9.87
N ILE A 529 4.63 22.99 10.98
CA ILE A 529 4.10 21.73 11.57
C ILE A 529 3.16 21.04 10.58
N ASN A 530 2.18 21.76 10.02
CA ASN A 530 1.20 21.16 9.12
C ASN A 530 1.83 20.68 7.81
N VAL A 531 2.75 21.47 7.22
CA VAL A 531 3.46 21.13 5.98
C VAL A 531 4.42 19.96 6.20
N SER A 532 5.26 20.01 7.23
CA SER A 532 6.22 18.92 7.49
C SER A 532 5.52 17.63 7.93
N GLN A 533 4.37 17.70 8.63
CA GLN A 533 3.60 16.51 8.98
C GLN A 533 3.07 15.80 7.72
N PHE A 534 2.69 16.57 6.70
CA PHE A 534 2.31 15.99 5.40
C PHE A 534 3.47 15.23 4.76
N PHE A 535 4.66 15.84 4.66
CA PHE A 535 5.83 15.18 4.08
C PHE A 535 6.25 13.93 4.87
N ILE A 536 6.17 13.98 6.20
CA ILE A 536 6.44 12.81 7.06
C ILE A 536 5.47 11.66 6.75
N VAL A 537 4.17 11.94 6.65
CA VAL A 537 3.16 10.91 6.35
C VAL A 537 3.32 10.37 4.94
N ALA A 538 3.68 11.21 3.98
CA ALA A 538 3.91 10.82 2.58
C ALA A 538 5.16 9.94 2.41
N GLU A 539 6.27 10.27 3.09
CA GLU A 539 7.56 9.58 2.92
C GLU A 539 7.73 8.38 3.86
N MET A 540 7.24 8.45 5.10
CA MET A 540 7.47 7.41 6.12
C MET A 540 6.23 6.59 6.46
N GLY A 541 5.08 6.94 5.87
CA GLY A 541 3.81 6.27 6.11
C GLY A 541 3.15 6.63 7.46
N PRO A 542 1.89 6.23 7.64
CA PRO A 542 1.08 6.61 8.80
C PRO A 542 1.61 6.04 10.12
N VAL A 543 2.12 4.80 10.14
CA VAL A 543 2.61 4.15 11.38
C VAL A 543 3.85 4.87 11.92
N THR A 544 4.85 5.14 11.07
CA THR A 544 6.05 5.88 11.47
C THR A 544 5.73 7.31 11.89
N SER A 545 4.74 7.95 11.25
CA SER A 545 4.28 9.28 11.64
C SER A 545 3.70 9.33 13.06
N THR A 546 3.10 8.21 13.53
CA THR A 546 2.60 8.05 14.89
C THR A 546 3.74 7.92 15.89
N VAL A 547 4.80 7.16 15.57
CA VAL A 547 6.01 7.08 16.41
C VAL A 547 6.64 8.47 16.59
N VAL A 548 6.77 9.22 15.49
CA VAL A 548 7.26 10.61 15.51
C VAL A 548 6.36 11.52 16.38
N ALA A 549 5.04 11.31 16.37
CA ALA A 549 4.12 12.02 17.26
C ALA A 549 4.36 11.69 18.74
N HIS A 550 4.61 10.43 19.08
CA HIS A 550 4.97 10.02 20.44
C HIS A 550 6.31 10.62 20.89
N SER A 551 7.32 10.64 20.01
CA SER A 551 8.62 11.28 20.30
C SER A 551 8.47 12.78 20.62
N LYS A 552 7.64 13.52 19.87
CA LYS A 552 7.34 14.94 20.16
C LYS A 552 6.76 15.13 21.54
N THR A 553 5.77 14.31 21.90
CA THR A 553 5.12 14.37 23.21
C THR A 553 6.13 14.17 24.33
N CYS A 554 7.05 13.21 24.21
CA CYS A 554 8.09 12.96 25.21
C CYS A 554 9.02 14.17 25.41
N ILE A 555 9.48 14.77 24.31
CA ILE A 555 10.38 15.93 24.36
C ILE A 555 9.69 17.13 25.01
N ILE A 556 8.44 17.40 24.63
CA ILE A 556 7.66 18.52 25.18
C ILE A 556 7.40 18.32 26.68
N VAL A 557 7.07 17.10 27.07
CA VAL A 557 6.86 16.75 28.48
C VAL A 557 8.15 16.90 29.29
N ALA A 558 9.28 16.40 28.78
CA ALA A 558 10.59 16.52 29.44
C ALA A 558 11.01 17.99 29.59
N LEU A 559 10.94 18.80 28.53
CA LEU A 559 11.24 20.24 28.59
C LEU A 559 10.24 21.00 29.48
N GLY A 560 8.96 20.63 29.43
CA GLY A 560 7.92 21.18 30.28
C GLY A 560 8.23 20.97 31.75
N TRP A 561 8.63 19.75 32.12
CA TRP A 561 9.07 19.40 33.47
C TRP A 561 10.30 20.21 33.89
N MET A 562 11.36 20.24 33.08
CA MET A 562 12.58 21.02 33.36
C MET A 562 12.28 22.51 33.54
N SER A 563 11.35 23.06 32.76
CA SER A 563 10.93 24.47 32.87
C SER A 563 10.00 24.77 34.05
N SER A 564 9.49 23.73 34.74
CA SER A 564 8.49 23.89 35.80
C SER A 564 9.10 24.14 37.19
N GLY A 565 10.42 23.98 37.35
CA GLY A 565 11.11 24.13 38.64
C GLY A 565 10.83 23.02 39.66
N ARG A 566 10.16 21.93 39.24
CA ARG A 566 9.83 20.77 40.11
C ARG A 566 11.02 19.86 40.32
N THR A 567 11.17 19.35 41.54
CA THR A 567 12.27 18.44 41.89
C THR A 567 11.92 17.00 41.50
N VAL A 568 12.94 16.18 41.23
CA VAL A 568 12.78 14.75 40.88
C VAL A 568 12.10 13.95 42.01
N ALA A 569 12.09 14.48 43.24
CA ALA A 569 11.45 13.90 44.41
C ALA A 569 9.90 14.03 44.43
N ASP A 570 9.30 14.79 43.49
CA ASP A 570 7.84 14.88 43.38
C ASP A 570 7.24 13.55 42.91
N LYS A 571 6.24 13.04 43.64
CA LYS A 571 5.51 11.80 43.30
C LYS A 571 4.85 11.82 41.90
N CYS A 572 4.74 13.00 41.29
CA CYS A 572 4.34 13.18 39.89
C CYS A 572 5.30 12.50 38.88
N VAL A 573 6.59 12.33 39.21
CA VAL A 573 7.59 11.69 38.32
C VAL A 573 7.26 10.21 38.08
N ILE A 574 6.76 9.50 39.10
CA ILE A 574 6.37 8.09 38.96
C ILE A 574 5.21 7.95 37.96
N GLY A 575 4.19 8.81 38.09
CA GLY A 575 3.08 8.84 37.15
C GLY A 575 3.51 9.21 35.73
N LEU A 576 4.52 10.08 35.60
CA LEU A 576 5.12 10.44 34.31
C LEU A 576 5.81 9.25 33.64
N ILE A 577 6.67 8.53 34.37
CA ILE A 577 7.38 7.35 33.86
C ILE A 577 6.39 6.27 33.43
N MET A 578 5.37 6.00 34.26
CA MET A 578 4.31 5.04 33.91
C MET A 578 3.55 5.45 32.65
N ALA A 579 3.24 6.74 32.49
CA ALA A 579 2.55 7.25 31.33
C ALA A 579 3.37 7.10 30.04
N LEU A 580 4.69 7.30 30.12
CA LEU A 580 5.60 7.12 28.99
C LEU A 580 5.80 5.64 28.64
N VAL A 581 5.99 4.76 29.64
CA VAL A 581 6.13 3.32 29.41
C VAL A 581 4.92 2.74 28.69
N GLY A 582 3.69 3.15 29.06
CA GLY A 582 2.48 2.69 28.38
C GLY A 582 2.31 3.15 26.93
N ILE A 583 3.05 4.18 26.49
CA ILE A 583 3.04 4.63 25.08
C ILE A 583 3.99 3.81 24.22
N PHE A 584 5.07 3.27 24.79
CA PHE A 584 6.14 2.57 24.05
C PHE A 584 6.11 1.05 24.18
N ALA A 585 5.43 0.52 25.19
CA ALA A 585 5.16 -0.91 25.34
C ALA A 585 4.06 -1.35 24.37
#